data_AF-A0A5C6FRE6-F1
#
_entry.id   AF-A0A5C6FRE6-F1
#
_cell.length_a   1.000
_cell.length_b   1.000
_cell.length_c   1.000
_cell.angle_alpha   90.00
_cell.angle_beta   90.00
_cell.angle_gamma   90.00
#
_symmetry.space_group_name_H-M   'P 1'
#
loop_
_entity.id
_entity.type
_entity.pdbx_description
1 polymer ?
#
loop_
_entity_poly.entity_id
_entity_poly.type
_entity_poly.pdbx_seq_one_letter_code
_entity_poly.pdbx_strand_id
1 'polypeptide(L)'
;MNALFQLRCCQAVRDAFRRPMLMALLSLVVCHVHVSSDDGVHASRIRASLSLAETKVREAGDSARAIDHVQLGDAQLRFGRVEESIHSFERAIEMRPEWKPELWQYGIALAFAQRYREGRELFEMHRRVNPHDVENAAWHFLCVAKDADLATARQLLLPAPSDPRPPMKQVLRRLAGGDDAIVVDAVRDTPSMRERDSAQFFADLYLGLIADAEGNSAKAEQYMQAAAKTGLGHYMADVARVYAKRLTLGRAKK
;
A
#
# COMPACT_ATOMS: atom_id res chain seq x y z
N MET A 1 1.48 -72.91 -32.97
CA MET A 1 2.65 -73.65 -33.49
C MET A 1 3.11 -72.91 -34.74
N ASN A 2 4.24 -72.17 -34.65
CA ASN A 2 5.19 -71.66 -35.68
C ASN A 2 4.68 -71.24 -37.09
N ALA A 3 5.16 -70.23 -37.83
CA ALA A 3 6.35 -69.37 -37.85
C ALA A 3 6.10 -68.26 -38.95
N LEU A 4 6.55 -67.00 -38.81
CA LEU A 4 7.71 -66.33 -39.48
C LEU A 4 7.74 -66.48 -41.04
N PHE A 5 8.02 -65.50 -41.92
CA PHE A 5 8.96 -64.36 -41.90
C PHE A 5 8.87 -63.52 -43.22
N GLN A 6 9.29 -62.24 -43.17
CA GLN A 6 9.87 -61.34 -44.23
C GLN A 6 8.96 -60.75 -45.34
N LEU A 7 8.69 -59.42 -45.38
CA LEU A 7 9.51 -58.25 -45.82
C LEU A 7 9.85 -58.19 -47.33
N ARG A 8 9.29 -57.19 -48.04
CA ARG A 8 10.04 -56.28 -48.94
C ARG A 8 9.23 -55.04 -49.34
N CYS A 9 9.98 -53.95 -49.45
CA CYS A 9 9.59 -52.54 -49.56
C CYS A 9 9.92 -52.00 -50.98
N CYS A 10 9.74 -50.68 -51.16
CA CYS A 10 10.03 -49.78 -52.30
C CYS A 10 8.86 -49.54 -53.27
N GLN A 11 8.20 -48.38 -53.29
CA GLN A 11 8.61 -46.98 -53.56
C GLN A 11 8.36 -46.53 -55.02
N ALA A 12 7.38 -45.62 -55.14
CA ALA A 12 7.40 -44.34 -55.87
C ALA A 12 7.39 -44.32 -57.41
N VAL A 13 6.31 -43.76 -57.98
CA VAL A 13 6.33 -42.96 -59.22
C VAL A 13 5.44 -41.71 -59.08
N ARG A 14 6.14 -40.57 -58.93
CA ARG A 14 5.95 -39.19 -59.43
C ARG A 14 4.57 -38.60 -59.73
N ASP A 15 4.34 -37.45 -59.07
CA ASP A 15 3.95 -36.12 -59.55
C ASP A 15 2.75 -35.94 -60.50
N ALA A 16 1.72 -35.19 -60.04
CA ALA A 16 1.37 -33.87 -60.60
C ALA A 16 0.18 -33.20 -59.87
N PHE A 17 0.23 -31.86 -59.83
CA PHE A 17 -0.86 -30.87 -59.56
C PHE A 17 -1.08 -30.28 -58.15
N ARG A 18 -0.20 -29.31 -57.82
CA ARG A 18 -0.47 -27.91 -57.37
C ARG A 18 -1.79 -27.59 -56.62
N ARG A 19 -1.66 -27.13 -55.35
CA ARG A 19 -2.00 -25.77 -54.84
C ARG A 19 -1.66 -25.63 -53.34
N PRO A 20 -1.08 -24.50 -52.87
CA PRO A 20 -0.79 -24.27 -51.45
C PRO A 20 -1.83 -23.34 -50.80
N MET A 21 -2.25 -23.61 -49.56
CA MET A 21 -2.89 -22.57 -48.72
C MET A 21 -2.78 -22.87 -47.22
N LEU A 22 -2.04 -21.98 -46.54
CA LEU A 22 -2.08 -21.58 -45.13
C LEU A 22 -2.23 -22.63 -44.01
N MET A 23 -1.10 -22.94 -43.35
CA MET A 23 -1.06 -23.41 -41.97
C MET A 23 -1.22 -22.20 -41.03
N ALA A 24 -2.39 -22.07 -40.40
CA ALA A 24 -2.61 -21.10 -39.33
C ALA A 24 -1.99 -21.66 -38.02
N LEU A 25 -0.83 -21.12 -37.63
CA LEU A 25 -0.24 -21.34 -36.31
C LEU A 25 -0.99 -20.45 -35.29
N LEU A 26 -1.90 -21.05 -34.52
CA LEU A 26 -2.39 -20.45 -33.28
C LEU A 26 -1.25 -20.42 -32.26
N SER A 27 -0.61 -19.27 -32.07
CA SER A 27 0.23 -19.02 -30.91
C SER A 27 -0.67 -18.83 -29.68
N LEU A 28 -0.73 -19.85 -28.82
CA LEU A 28 -1.21 -19.68 -27.45
C LEU A 28 -0.23 -18.75 -26.73
N VAL A 29 -0.61 -17.47 -26.63
CA VAL A 29 0.03 -16.53 -25.70
C VAL A 29 -0.38 -16.95 -24.30
N VAL A 30 0.44 -17.79 -23.67
CA VAL A 30 0.38 -17.99 -22.22
C VAL A 30 0.85 -16.68 -21.60
N CYS A 31 -0.09 -15.85 -21.15
CA CYS A 31 0.22 -14.75 -20.24
C CYS A 31 0.80 -15.35 -18.96
N HIS A 32 2.12 -15.38 -18.84
CA HIS A 32 2.76 -15.55 -17.54
C HIS A 32 2.47 -14.29 -16.73
N VAL A 33 1.41 -14.37 -15.91
CA VAL A 33 1.27 -13.48 -14.76
C VAL A 33 2.42 -13.84 -13.83
N HIS A 34 3.49 -13.04 -13.88
CA HIS A 34 4.57 -13.11 -12.90
C HIS A 34 3.99 -12.60 -11.57
N VAL A 35 3.37 -13.49 -10.80
CA VAL A 35 3.08 -13.21 -9.39
C VAL A 35 4.44 -13.22 -8.70
N SER A 36 4.88 -12.04 -8.26
CA SER A 36 6.06 -11.89 -7.41
C SER A 36 5.89 -12.83 -6.20
N SER A 37 6.87 -13.67 -5.91
CA SER A 37 6.83 -14.57 -4.75
C SER A 37 6.64 -13.82 -3.43
N ASP A 38 7.06 -12.55 -3.40
CA ASP A 38 6.94 -11.65 -2.27
C ASP A 38 5.48 -11.21 -2.02
N ASP A 39 4.68 -11.04 -3.08
CA ASP A 39 3.27 -10.67 -2.99
C ASP A 39 2.46 -11.76 -2.28
N GLY A 40 2.78 -13.02 -2.56
CA GLY A 40 2.14 -14.19 -1.95
C GLY A 40 2.46 -14.35 -0.46
N VAL A 41 3.73 -14.16 -0.08
CA VAL A 41 4.16 -14.22 1.33
C VAL A 41 3.55 -13.08 2.14
N HIS A 42 3.57 -11.86 1.60
CA HIS A 42 2.95 -10.70 2.22
C HIS A 42 1.44 -10.93 2.44
N ALA A 43 0.71 -11.31 1.38
CA ALA A 43 -0.74 -11.51 1.46
C ALA A 43 -1.10 -12.62 2.46
N SER A 44 -0.31 -13.69 2.53
CA SER A 44 -0.47 -14.76 3.51
C SER A 44 -0.29 -14.24 4.95
N ARG A 45 0.77 -13.48 5.21
CA ARG A 45 1.05 -12.90 6.52
C ARG A 45 -0.06 -11.96 7.00
N ILE A 46 -0.56 -11.09 6.13
CA ILE A 46 -1.65 -10.15 6.48
C ILE A 46 -2.95 -10.91 6.74
N ARG A 47 -3.26 -11.94 5.95
CA ARG A 47 -4.43 -12.80 6.17
C ARG A 47 -4.34 -13.54 7.50
N ALA A 48 -3.16 -14.07 7.85
CA ALA A 48 -2.94 -14.73 9.12
C ALA A 48 -3.10 -13.75 10.30
N SER A 49 -2.55 -12.54 10.19
CA SER A 49 -2.70 -11.49 11.20
C SER A 49 -4.17 -11.11 11.42
N LEU A 50 -4.95 -10.97 10.35
CA LEU A 50 -6.38 -10.68 10.43
C LEU A 50 -7.14 -11.83 11.12
N SER A 51 -6.94 -13.06 10.66
CA SER A 51 -7.61 -14.24 11.21
C SER A 51 -7.34 -14.43 12.70
N LEU A 52 -6.09 -14.20 13.13
CA LEU A 52 -5.72 -14.27 14.54
C LEU A 52 -6.43 -13.20 15.37
N ALA A 53 -6.46 -11.95 14.90
CA ALA A 53 -7.12 -10.86 15.62
C ALA A 53 -8.64 -11.05 15.69
N GLU A 54 -9.28 -11.47 14.59
CA GLU A 54 -10.71 -11.78 14.55
C GLU A 54 -11.06 -12.93 15.50
N THR A 55 -10.23 -13.96 15.55
CA THR A 55 -10.41 -15.11 16.45
C THR A 55 -10.28 -14.70 17.91
N LYS A 56 -9.26 -13.91 18.23
CA LYS A 56 -9.05 -13.41 19.60
C LYS A 56 -10.25 -12.64 20.13
N VAL A 57 -10.79 -11.70 19.35
CA VAL A 57 -11.97 -10.91 19.76
C VAL A 57 -13.21 -11.80 19.85
N ARG A 58 -13.40 -12.71 18.89
CA ARG A 58 -14.55 -13.65 18.89
C ARG A 58 -14.55 -14.59 20.09
N GLU A 59 -13.40 -15.16 20.44
CA GLU A 59 -13.28 -16.08 21.58
C GLU A 59 -13.39 -15.35 22.92
N ALA A 60 -12.89 -14.12 23.00
CA ALA A 60 -13.02 -13.32 24.21
C ALA A 60 -14.46 -12.85 24.45
N GLY A 61 -15.26 -12.64 23.39
CA GLY A 61 -16.65 -12.18 23.50
C GLY A 61 -16.76 -10.89 24.33
N ASP A 62 -17.63 -10.89 25.34
CA ASP A 62 -17.79 -9.76 26.27
C ASP A 62 -16.55 -9.47 27.12
N SER A 63 -15.61 -10.41 27.21
CA SER A 63 -14.33 -10.23 27.91
C SER A 63 -13.23 -9.65 27.02
N ALA A 64 -13.52 -9.34 25.74
CA ALA A 64 -12.56 -8.68 24.86
C ALA A 64 -12.16 -7.32 25.44
N ARG A 65 -10.86 -7.02 25.44
CA ARG A 65 -10.33 -5.76 25.99
C ARG A 65 -10.19 -4.72 24.88
N ALA A 66 -10.10 -3.45 25.26
CA ALA A 66 -9.87 -2.35 24.32
C ALA A 66 -8.67 -2.61 23.38
N ILE A 67 -7.57 -3.15 23.92
CA ILE A 67 -6.36 -3.47 23.13
C ILE A 67 -6.60 -4.58 22.08
N ASP A 68 -7.52 -5.50 22.34
CA ASP A 68 -7.86 -6.57 21.40
C ASP A 68 -8.60 -5.99 20.19
N HIS A 69 -9.46 -4.98 20.42
CA HIS A 69 -10.10 -4.19 19.37
C HIS A 69 -9.12 -3.30 18.60
N VAL A 70 -8.12 -2.69 19.25
CA VAL A 70 -7.04 -1.95 18.55
C VAL A 70 -6.27 -2.89 17.61
N GLN A 71 -5.89 -4.08 18.09
CA GLN A 71 -5.18 -5.07 17.28
C GLN A 71 -6.00 -5.55 16.08
N LEU A 72 -7.31 -5.73 16.26
CA LEU A 72 -8.23 -6.06 15.18
C LEU A 72 -8.34 -4.92 14.17
N GLY A 73 -8.50 -3.68 14.62
CA GLY A 73 -8.55 -2.49 13.77
C GLY A 73 -7.30 -2.34 12.90
N ASP A 74 -6.12 -2.52 13.50
CA ASP A 74 -4.83 -2.52 12.78
C ASP A 74 -4.76 -3.61 11.71
N ALA A 75 -5.17 -4.83 12.04
CA ALA A 75 -5.14 -5.95 11.10
C ALA A 75 -6.13 -5.77 9.95
N GLN A 76 -7.34 -5.26 10.23
CA GLN A 76 -8.35 -4.93 9.23
C GLN A 76 -7.86 -3.83 8.29
N LEU A 77 -7.23 -2.78 8.81
CA LEU A 77 -6.69 -1.70 7.99
C LEU A 77 -5.62 -2.22 7.02
N ARG A 78 -4.66 -3.00 7.52
CA ARG A 78 -3.57 -3.58 6.72
C ARG A 78 -4.08 -4.58 5.67
N PHE A 79 -5.21 -5.23 5.94
CA PHE A 79 -5.90 -6.07 4.95
C PHE A 79 -6.71 -5.26 3.93
N GLY A 80 -7.02 -3.99 4.23
CA GLY A 80 -7.82 -3.09 3.38
C GLY A 80 -9.32 -3.07 3.71
N ARG A 81 -9.74 -3.66 4.83
CA ARG A 81 -11.12 -3.60 5.36
C ARG A 81 -11.30 -2.33 6.20
N VAL A 82 -11.36 -1.20 5.51
CA VAL A 82 -11.29 0.14 6.14
C VAL A 82 -12.45 0.42 7.09
N GLU A 83 -13.70 0.13 6.69
CA GLU A 83 -14.87 0.40 7.56
C GLU A 83 -14.87 -0.49 8.81
N GLU A 84 -14.55 -1.78 8.66
CA GLU A 84 -14.41 -2.69 9.80
C GLU A 84 -13.31 -2.23 10.76
N SER A 85 -12.19 -1.72 10.21
CA SER A 85 -11.09 -1.16 10.99
C SER A 85 -11.53 0.03 11.84
N ILE A 86 -12.28 0.96 11.25
CA ILE A 86 -12.84 2.11 11.96
C ILE A 86 -13.74 1.64 13.11
N HIS A 87 -14.66 0.71 12.86
CA HIS A 87 -15.54 0.19 13.91
C HIS A 87 -14.76 -0.41 15.08
N SER A 88 -13.69 -1.17 14.79
CA SER A 88 -12.83 -1.73 15.84
C SER A 88 -12.11 -0.66 16.65
N PHE A 89 -11.60 0.41 16.03
CA PHE A 89 -11.01 1.53 16.77
C PHE A 89 -12.04 2.29 17.59
N GLU A 90 -13.22 2.56 17.04
CA GLU A 90 -14.33 3.21 17.76
C GLU A 90 -14.72 2.39 18.99
N ARG A 91 -14.79 1.06 18.87
CA ARG A 91 -15.03 0.16 20.01
C ARG A 91 -13.94 0.25 21.08
N ALA A 92 -12.67 0.31 20.68
CA ALA A 92 -11.57 0.52 21.64
C ALA A 92 -11.68 1.86 22.37
N ILE A 93 -12.06 2.93 21.65
CA ILE A 93 -12.23 4.29 22.19
C ILE A 93 -13.44 4.36 23.14
N GLU A 94 -14.54 3.67 22.86
CA GLU A 94 -15.69 3.56 23.78
C GLU A 94 -15.27 2.99 25.13
N MET A 95 -14.38 2.00 25.12
CA MET A 95 -13.88 1.36 26.33
C MET A 95 -12.81 2.19 27.05
N ARG A 96 -11.97 2.90 26.29
CA ARG A 96 -10.84 3.69 26.78
C ARG A 96 -10.72 5.01 26.00
N PRO A 97 -11.56 6.02 26.30
CA PRO A 97 -11.59 7.26 25.53
C PRO A 97 -10.25 8.01 25.49
N GLU A 98 -9.46 7.87 26.55
CA GLU A 98 -8.14 8.50 26.69
C GLU A 98 -7.08 7.94 25.72
N TRP A 99 -7.32 6.78 25.10
CA TRP A 99 -6.41 6.21 24.11
C TRP A 99 -6.52 6.85 22.74
N LYS A 100 -7.60 7.60 22.45
CA LYS A 100 -7.85 8.19 21.13
C LYS A 100 -6.61 8.92 20.55
N PRO A 101 -5.89 9.78 21.30
CA PRO A 101 -4.70 10.44 20.77
C PRO A 101 -3.55 9.50 20.39
N GLU A 102 -3.50 8.27 20.90
CA GLU A 102 -2.44 7.29 20.58
C GLU A 102 -2.74 6.47 19.31
N LEU A 103 -3.99 6.44 18.86
CA LEU A 103 -4.49 5.60 17.76
C LEU A 103 -4.30 6.26 16.39
N TRP A 104 -3.07 6.60 16.01
CA TRP A 104 -2.79 7.22 14.70
C TRP A 104 -3.23 6.37 13.50
N GLN A 105 -3.26 5.04 13.66
CA GLN A 105 -3.79 4.10 12.65
C GLN A 105 -5.27 4.35 12.35
N TYR A 106 -6.05 4.74 13.36
CA TYR A 106 -7.44 5.15 13.16
C TYR A 106 -7.54 6.37 12.25
N GLY A 107 -6.60 7.31 12.33
CA GLY A 107 -6.54 8.48 11.46
C GLY A 107 -6.30 8.12 10.00
N ILE A 108 -5.45 7.12 9.76
CA ILE A 108 -5.23 6.58 8.42
C ILE A 108 -6.50 5.88 7.90
N ALA A 109 -7.17 5.10 8.75
CA ALA A 109 -8.42 4.44 8.38
C ALA A 109 -9.50 5.48 8.02
N LEU A 110 -9.65 6.54 8.81
CA LEU A 110 -10.55 7.68 8.54
C LEU A 110 -10.20 8.36 7.21
N ALA A 111 -8.92 8.64 6.94
CA ALA A 111 -8.47 9.22 5.68
C ALA A 111 -8.83 8.32 4.48
N PHE A 112 -8.66 7.01 4.61
CA PHE A 112 -9.07 6.07 3.56
C PHE A 112 -10.58 5.99 3.37
N ALA A 113 -11.37 6.13 4.44
CA ALA A 113 -12.83 6.25 4.39
C ALA A 113 -13.31 7.63 3.92
N GLN A 114 -12.40 8.55 3.56
CA GLN A 114 -12.71 9.93 3.18
C GLN A 114 -13.37 10.75 4.31
N ARG A 115 -13.25 10.30 5.56
CA ARG A 115 -13.64 11.02 6.78
C ARG A 115 -12.53 12.00 7.17
N TYR A 116 -12.18 12.90 6.24
CA TYR A 116 -10.98 13.72 6.32
C TYR A 116 -10.98 14.70 7.50
N ARG A 117 -12.12 15.31 7.82
CA ARG A 117 -12.27 16.18 8.99
C ARG A 117 -11.92 15.45 10.30
N GLU A 118 -12.46 14.26 10.51
CA GLU A 118 -12.20 13.47 11.71
C GLU A 118 -10.75 12.98 11.75
N GLY A 119 -10.19 12.58 10.61
CA GLY A 119 -8.78 12.21 10.49
C GLY A 119 -7.86 13.39 10.84
N ARG A 120 -8.17 14.59 10.34
CA ARG A 120 -7.44 15.83 10.67
C ARG A 120 -7.43 16.07 12.18
N GLU A 121 -8.61 16.10 12.82
CA GLU A 121 -8.73 16.32 14.27
C GLU A 121 -7.92 15.29 15.07
N LEU A 122 -7.92 14.03 14.62
CA LEU A 122 -7.15 12.98 15.27
C LEU A 122 -5.63 13.19 15.17
N PHE A 123 -5.12 13.59 14.00
CA PHE A 123 -3.69 13.87 13.86
C PHE A 123 -3.24 15.14 14.60
N GLU A 124 -4.13 16.13 14.75
CA GLU A 124 -3.92 17.29 15.62
C GLU A 124 -3.81 16.86 17.10
N MET A 125 -4.60 15.86 17.54
CA MET A 125 -4.47 15.26 18.87
C MET A 125 -3.20 14.42 19.02
N HIS A 126 -2.92 13.52 18.06
CA HIS A 126 -1.77 12.62 18.08
C HIS A 126 -0.44 13.35 18.11
N ARG A 127 -0.39 14.55 17.52
CA ARG A 127 0.77 15.43 17.57
C ARG A 127 1.29 15.69 18.99
N ARG A 128 0.41 15.67 20.00
CA ARG A 128 0.77 15.85 21.42
C ARG A 128 1.45 14.61 22.02
N VAL A 129 1.21 13.44 21.44
CA VAL A 129 1.84 12.16 21.82
C VAL A 129 3.20 12.02 21.15
N ASN A 130 3.28 12.30 19.84
CA ASN A 130 4.53 12.22 19.09
C ASN A 130 4.83 13.52 18.33
N PRO A 131 5.51 14.49 18.98
CA PRO A 131 5.82 15.78 18.39
C PRO A 131 7.05 15.75 17.46
N HIS A 132 7.57 14.60 17.05
CA HIS A 132 8.70 14.55 16.10
C HIS A 132 8.39 13.76 14.84
N ASP A 133 7.20 13.18 14.75
CA ASP A 133 6.81 12.33 13.64
C ASP A 133 6.35 13.12 12.41
N VAL A 134 7.14 13.03 11.34
CA VAL A 134 6.79 13.59 10.03
C VAL A 134 5.64 12.81 9.39
N GLU A 135 5.46 11.53 9.71
CA GLU A 135 4.36 10.73 9.18
C GLU A 135 3.01 11.31 9.61
N ASN A 136 2.84 11.62 10.91
CA ASN A 136 1.68 12.33 11.42
C ASN A 136 1.43 13.67 10.69
N ALA A 137 2.48 14.46 10.45
CA ALA A 137 2.34 15.73 9.72
C ALA A 137 1.89 15.53 8.26
N ALA A 138 2.40 14.49 7.58
CA ALA A 138 2.00 14.15 6.23
C ALA A 138 0.54 13.68 6.14
N TRP A 139 0.11 12.78 7.03
CA TRP A 139 -1.28 12.31 7.04
C TRP A 139 -2.27 13.43 7.43
N HIS A 140 -1.90 14.29 8.38
CA HIS A 140 -2.65 15.51 8.68
C HIS A 140 -2.78 16.40 7.43
N PHE A 141 -1.67 16.64 6.71
CA PHE A 141 -1.66 17.45 5.50
C PHE A 141 -2.60 16.89 4.42
N LEU A 142 -2.58 15.57 4.18
CA LEU A 142 -3.52 14.93 3.26
C LEU A 142 -4.97 15.19 3.67
N CYS A 143 -5.31 14.98 4.94
CA CYS A 143 -6.65 15.20 5.46
C CYS A 143 -7.10 16.66 5.27
N VAL A 144 -6.26 17.64 5.62
CA VAL A 144 -6.59 19.06 5.41
C VAL A 144 -6.79 19.38 3.93
N ALA A 145 -5.91 18.87 3.06
CA ALA A 145 -5.99 19.14 1.62
C ALA A 145 -7.27 18.57 0.99
N LYS A 146 -7.73 17.42 1.48
CA LYS A 146 -8.94 16.74 0.97
C LYS A 146 -10.24 17.22 1.63
N ASP A 147 -10.19 17.73 2.85
CA ASP A 147 -11.35 18.33 3.56
C ASP A 147 -11.60 19.78 3.12
N ALA A 148 -10.52 20.55 2.93
CA ALA A 148 -10.58 21.97 2.57
C ALA A 148 -9.91 22.21 1.20
N ASP A 149 -8.61 22.48 1.19
CA ASP A 149 -7.81 22.66 -0.02
C ASP A 149 -6.29 22.63 0.28
N LEU A 150 -5.49 22.58 -0.78
CA LEU A 150 -4.02 22.54 -0.70
C LEU A 150 -3.42 23.78 -0.02
N ALA A 151 -4.00 24.96 -0.21
CA ALA A 151 -3.48 26.21 0.35
C ALA A 151 -3.61 26.18 1.89
N THR A 152 -4.78 25.74 2.37
CA THR A 152 -5.08 25.53 3.78
C THR A 152 -4.17 24.46 4.38
N ALA A 153 -3.92 23.36 3.66
CA ALA A 153 -3.02 22.30 4.11
C ALA A 153 -1.58 22.80 4.34
N ARG A 154 -1.08 23.67 3.45
CA ARG A 154 0.25 24.30 3.60
C ARG A 154 0.27 25.31 4.75
N GLN A 155 -0.80 26.07 4.94
CA GLN A 155 -0.92 27.02 6.04
C GLN A 155 -0.97 26.33 7.42
N LEU A 156 -1.68 25.20 7.50
CA LEU A 156 -1.87 24.43 8.73
C LEU A 156 -0.87 23.27 8.87
N LEU A 157 0.25 23.31 8.14
CA LEU A 157 1.25 22.27 8.20
C LEU A 157 1.76 22.10 9.64
N LEU A 158 1.52 20.91 10.20
CA LEU A 158 2.02 20.54 11.51
C LEU A 158 3.55 20.53 11.49
N PRO A 159 4.23 21.20 12.45
CA PRO A 159 5.67 21.06 12.57
C PRO A 159 6.02 19.60 12.90
N ALA A 160 7.24 19.15 12.63
CA ALA A 160 7.78 17.87 13.09
C ALA A 160 9.31 17.98 13.18
N PRO A 161 9.83 18.70 14.18
CA PRO A 161 11.26 18.93 14.29
C PRO A 161 12.01 17.63 14.55
N SER A 162 13.24 17.53 14.04
CA SER A 162 14.22 16.51 14.46
C SER A 162 13.83 15.04 14.24
N ASP A 163 13.01 14.72 13.23
CA ASP A 163 12.88 13.33 12.77
C ASP A 163 14.22 12.84 12.19
N PRO A 164 14.88 11.83 12.80
CA PRO A 164 16.21 11.42 12.39
C PRO A 164 16.20 10.52 11.15
N ARG A 165 15.03 10.00 10.75
CA ARG A 165 14.93 9.01 9.67
C ARG A 165 15.12 9.69 8.31
N PRO A 166 15.99 9.19 7.42
CA PRO A 166 15.99 9.63 6.04
C PRO A 166 14.74 9.12 5.30
N PRO A 167 14.08 9.91 4.42
CA PRO A 167 14.31 11.33 4.09
C PRO A 167 13.32 12.29 4.78
N MET A 168 12.93 12.03 6.04
CA MET A 168 11.78 12.71 6.69
C MET A 168 11.93 14.22 6.79
N LYS A 169 13.13 14.73 7.03
CA LYS A 169 13.42 16.17 7.01
C LYS A 169 13.06 16.81 5.66
N GLN A 170 13.36 16.14 4.56
CA GLN A 170 13.09 16.63 3.22
C GLN A 170 11.62 16.44 2.84
N VAL A 171 10.99 15.37 3.28
CA VAL A 171 9.52 15.18 3.17
C VAL A 171 8.79 16.34 3.85
N LEU A 172 9.16 16.70 5.09
CA LEU A 172 8.55 17.82 5.80
C LEU A 172 8.69 19.15 5.05
N ARG A 173 9.86 19.41 4.45
CA ARG A 173 10.08 20.58 3.60
C ARG A 173 9.21 20.53 2.34
N ARG A 174 9.07 19.36 1.73
CA ARG A 174 8.26 19.19 0.52
C ARG A 174 6.76 19.38 0.77
N LEU A 175 6.25 19.06 1.96
CA LEU A 175 4.86 19.34 2.36
C LEU A 175 4.55 20.85 2.30
N ALA A 176 5.51 21.71 2.65
CA ALA A 176 5.33 23.17 2.55
C ALA A 176 5.31 23.67 1.09
N GLY A 177 5.74 22.86 0.13
CA GLY A 177 5.82 23.17 -1.29
C GLY A 177 7.19 22.83 -1.89
N GLY A 178 7.43 23.26 -3.12
CA GLY A 178 8.69 23.03 -3.83
C GLY A 178 8.71 21.74 -4.65
N ASP A 179 9.92 21.31 -5.02
CA ASP A 179 10.16 20.19 -5.93
C ASP A 179 10.55 18.90 -5.19
N ASP A 180 10.19 17.75 -5.77
CA ASP A 180 10.45 16.43 -5.20
C ASP A 180 11.94 16.07 -5.14
N ALA A 181 12.79 16.73 -5.94
CA ALA A 181 14.22 16.49 -6.02
C ALA A 181 14.90 16.50 -4.64
N ILE A 182 14.46 17.36 -3.72
CA ILE A 182 15.03 17.41 -2.36
C ILE A 182 14.88 16.07 -1.61
N VAL A 183 13.80 15.34 -1.86
CA VAL A 183 13.53 14.03 -1.24
C VAL A 183 14.33 12.94 -1.96
N VAL A 184 14.34 12.97 -3.30
CA VAL A 184 15.08 12.00 -4.13
C VAL A 184 16.59 12.08 -3.88
N ASP A 185 17.13 13.30 -3.81
CA ASP A 185 18.53 13.55 -3.50
C ASP A 185 18.89 13.05 -2.10
N ALA A 186 18.02 13.24 -1.11
CA ALA A 186 18.26 12.73 0.25
C ALA A 186 18.30 11.20 0.32
N VAL A 187 17.50 10.51 -0.49
CA VAL A 187 17.61 9.04 -0.61
C VAL A 187 18.93 8.64 -1.23
N ARG A 188 19.34 9.28 -2.34
CA ARG A 188 20.62 9.02 -3.02
C ARG A 188 21.81 9.22 -2.08
N ASP A 189 21.76 10.28 -1.28
CA ASP A 189 22.84 10.70 -0.38
C ASP A 189 22.86 9.89 0.94
N THR A 190 21.86 9.05 1.20
CA THR A 190 21.84 8.15 2.37
C THR A 190 22.97 7.11 2.21
N PRO A 191 23.94 7.00 3.14
CA PRO A 191 25.20 6.28 2.90
C PRO A 191 25.08 4.75 2.95
N SER A 192 24.22 4.21 3.81
CA SER A 192 24.03 2.77 3.97
C SER A 192 23.05 2.23 2.92
N MET A 193 23.41 1.15 2.22
CA MET A 193 22.51 0.44 1.30
C MET A 193 21.20 0.03 1.99
N ARG A 194 21.29 -0.50 3.21
CA ARG A 194 20.11 -0.95 3.97
C ARG A 194 19.21 0.22 4.38
N GLU A 195 19.80 1.36 4.72
CA GLU A 195 19.02 2.57 5.05
C GLU A 195 18.42 3.18 3.78
N ARG A 196 19.10 3.09 2.64
CA ARG A 196 18.57 3.54 1.34
C ARG A 196 17.28 2.83 0.96
N ASP A 197 17.15 1.53 1.17
CA ASP A 197 15.91 0.80 0.86
C ASP A 197 14.73 1.33 1.69
N SER A 198 14.95 1.58 2.99
CA SER A 198 13.95 2.19 3.87
C SER A 198 13.65 3.63 3.47
N ALA A 199 14.68 4.42 3.14
CA ALA A 199 14.53 5.81 2.74
C ALA A 199 13.76 5.94 1.41
N GLN A 200 14.05 5.05 0.45
CA GLN A 200 13.36 4.98 -0.83
C GLN A 200 11.88 4.64 -0.63
N PHE A 201 11.56 3.65 0.21
CA PHE A 201 10.17 3.33 0.55
C PHE A 201 9.42 4.55 1.08
N PHE A 202 9.99 5.25 2.06
CA PHE A 202 9.34 6.42 2.65
C PHE A 202 9.28 7.61 1.70
N ALA A 203 10.27 7.80 0.83
CA ALA A 203 10.22 8.79 -0.24
C ALA A 203 9.02 8.53 -1.16
N ASP A 204 8.89 7.30 -1.66
CA ASP A 204 7.82 6.92 -2.56
C ASP A 204 6.44 7.06 -1.88
N LEU A 205 6.31 6.57 -0.65
CA LEU A 205 5.07 6.70 0.12
C LEU A 205 4.64 8.17 0.25
N TYR A 206 5.54 9.04 0.71
CA TYR A 206 5.17 10.40 1.04
C TYR A 206 5.13 11.35 -0.15
N LEU A 207 5.95 11.13 -1.19
CA LEU A 207 5.78 11.85 -2.46
C LEU A 207 4.46 11.45 -3.15
N GLY A 208 4.05 10.18 -3.05
CA GLY A 208 2.75 9.72 -3.53
C GLY A 208 1.58 10.36 -2.77
N LEU A 209 1.67 10.43 -1.44
CA LEU A 209 0.69 11.11 -0.59
C LEU A 209 0.60 12.62 -0.89
N ILE A 210 1.74 13.29 -1.04
CA ILE A 210 1.79 14.72 -1.40
C ILE A 210 1.17 14.94 -2.77
N ALA A 211 1.50 14.11 -3.77
CA ALA A 211 0.90 14.20 -5.10
C ALA A 211 -0.62 14.00 -5.07
N ASP A 212 -1.14 13.12 -4.19
CA ASP A 212 -2.58 12.94 -4.02
C ASP A 212 -3.24 14.19 -3.42
N ALA A 213 -2.62 14.79 -2.39
CA ALA A 213 -3.06 16.04 -1.80
C ALA A 213 -3.00 17.22 -2.81
N GLU A 214 -2.03 17.21 -3.72
CA GLU A 214 -1.90 18.18 -4.81
C GLU A 214 -2.88 17.94 -5.99
N GLY A 215 -3.66 16.86 -5.93
CA GLY A 215 -4.60 16.48 -7.00
C GLY A 215 -3.96 15.85 -8.23
N ASN A 216 -2.66 15.54 -8.20
CA ASN A 216 -1.95 14.87 -9.28
C ASN A 216 -2.08 13.35 -9.16
N SER A 217 -3.24 12.82 -9.56
CA SER A 217 -3.56 11.40 -9.41
C SER A 217 -2.60 10.46 -10.14
N ALA A 218 -2.07 10.86 -11.30
CA ALA A 218 -1.12 10.03 -12.06
C ALA A 218 0.21 9.87 -11.31
N LYS A 219 0.75 10.98 -10.77
CA LYS A 219 1.98 10.98 -9.97
C LYS A 219 1.78 10.26 -8.63
N ALA A 220 0.63 10.45 -7.99
CA ALA A 220 0.27 9.74 -6.77
C ALA A 220 0.26 8.23 -6.98
N GLU A 221 -0.39 7.75 -8.05
CA GLU A 221 -0.42 6.33 -8.40
C GLU A 221 0.99 5.80 -8.69
N GLN A 222 1.79 6.51 -9.49
CA GLN A 222 3.16 6.11 -9.81
C GLN A 222 4.01 5.85 -8.55
N TYR A 223 4.06 6.84 -7.65
CA TYR A 223 4.85 6.72 -6.41
C TYR A 223 4.28 5.68 -5.46
N MET A 224 2.95 5.62 -5.28
CA MET A 224 2.35 4.66 -4.36
C MET A 224 2.53 3.21 -4.86
N GLN A 225 2.48 2.99 -6.18
CA GLN A 225 2.79 1.69 -6.79
C GLN A 225 4.28 1.33 -6.64
N ALA A 226 5.19 2.31 -6.65
CA ALA A 226 6.60 2.06 -6.33
C ALA A 226 6.77 1.66 -4.86
N ALA A 227 6.16 2.40 -3.92
CA ALA A 227 6.19 2.08 -2.50
C ALA A 227 5.60 0.68 -2.19
N ALA A 228 4.52 0.30 -2.88
CA ALA A 228 3.85 -0.99 -2.71
C ALA A 228 4.70 -2.20 -3.12
N LYS A 229 5.71 -2.02 -3.98
CA LYS A 229 6.65 -3.07 -4.42
C LYS A 229 7.79 -3.33 -3.45
N THR A 230 7.86 -2.61 -2.33
CA THR A 230 8.90 -2.82 -1.32
C THR A 230 8.86 -4.25 -0.77
N GLY A 231 10.03 -4.82 -0.49
CA GLY A 231 10.16 -6.08 0.27
C GLY A 231 10.04 -5.90 1.79
N LEU A 232 9.79 -4.68 2.26
CA LEU A 232 9.64 -4.39 3.68
C LEU A 232 8.32 -4.94 4.23
N GLY A 233 8.41 -5.57 5.40
CA GLY A 233 7.28 -6.22 6.08
C GLY A 233 6.69 -5.44 7.25
N HIS A 234 7.04 -4.17 7.43
CA HIS A 234 6.53 -3.33 8.52
C HIS A 234 5.15 -2.73 8.17
N TYR A 235 4.49 -2.17 9.19
CA TYR A 235 3.13 -1.63 9.10
C TYR A 235 2.90 -0.71 7.89
N MET A 236 3.76 0.29 7.70
CA MET A 236 3.56 1.28 6.63
C MET A 236 3.69 0.70 5.21
N ALA A 237 4.44 -0.39 5.02
CA ALA A 237 4.51 -1.05 3.73
C ALA A 237 3.16 -1.70 3.38
N ASP A 238 2.43 -2.18 4.39
CA ASP A 238 1.11 -2.77 4.22
C ASP A 238 0.08 -1.68 3.91
N VAL A 239 0.15 -0.55 4.62
CA VAL A 239 -0.67 0.64 4.33
C VAL A 239 -0.42 1.16 2.91
N ALA A 240 0.83 1.23 2.46
CA ALA A 240 1.17 1.68 1.11
C ALA A 240 0.51 0.80 0.04
N ARG A 241 0.48 -0.53 0.22
CA ARG A 241 -0.20 -1.46 -0.69
C ARG A 241 -1.71 -1.25 -0.69
N VAL A 242 -2.32 -1.01 0.47
CA VAL A 242 -3.75 -0.66 0.56
C VAL A 242 -4.01 0.65 -0.18
N TYR A 243 -3.18 1.67 0.04
CA TYR A 243 -3.34 2.97 -0.60
C TYR A 243 -3.18 2.88 -2.12
N ALA A 244 -2.16 2.19 -2.62
CA ALA A 244 -1.93 1.97 -4.05
C ALA A 244 -3.17 1.34 -4.72
N LYS A 245 -3.72 0.29 -4.11
CA LYS A 245 -4.94 -0.37 -4.60
C LYS A 245 -6.14 0.59 -4.64
N ARG A 246 -6.30 1.44 -3.62
CA ARG A 246 -7.39 2.43 -3.55
C ARG A 246 -7.26 3.50 -4.63
N LEU A 247 -6.06 4.02 -4.90
CA LEU A 247 -5.82 5.01 -5.95
C LEU A 247 -6.17 4.45 -7.34
N THR A 248 -5.73 3.22 -7.64
CA THR A 248 -6.05 2.55 -8.91
C THR A 248 -7.55 2.31 -9.07
N LEU A 249 -8.25 1.85 -8.02
CA LEU A 249 -9.71 1.66 -8.05
C LEU A 249 -10.50 2.97 -8.17
N GLY A 250 -10.02 4.04 -7.54
CA GLY A 250 -10.65 5.36 -7.60
C GLY A 250 -10.61 5.96 -9.00
N ARG A 251 -9.52 5.75 -9.74
CA ARG A 251 -9.37 6.17 -11.13
C ARG A 251 -10.30 5.40 -12.08
N ALA A 252 -10.46 4.09 -11.89
CA ALA A 252 -11.33 3.27 -12.74
C ALA A 252 -12.83 3.65 -12.66
N LYS A 253 -13.23 4.44 -11.65
CA LYS A 253 -14.60 4.93 -11.46
C LYS A 253 -14.85 6.33 -12.03
N LYS A 254 -13.81 7.05 -12.47
CA LYS A 254 -13.90 8.38 -13.09
C LYS A 254 -13.83 8.24 -14.60
#